data_AF-A0AAD0DCL9-F1
#
_entry.id   AF-A0AAD0DCL9-F1
#
_cell.length_a   1.000
_cell.length_b   1.000
_cell.length_c   1.000
_cell.angle_alpha   90.00
_cell.angle_beta   90.00
_cell.angle_gamma   90.00
#
_symmetry.space_group_name_H-M   'P 1'
#
loop_
_entity.id
_entity.type
_entity.pdbx_description
1 polymer ?
#
loop_
_entity_poly.entity_id
_entity_poly.type
_entity_poly.pdbx_seq_one_letter_code
_entity_poly.pdbx_strand_id
1 'polypeptide(L)'
;MNRSDHERLTDELIGEATFSLLKDNGPISMKLLLERLQQMLSVEQDGQRRNALSQIILEISNDGKGSARRNNQSEQQAWDTDGRHCSSNVYPLFGNSPQANRNKH
;
A
#
# COMPACT_ATOMS: atom_id res chain seq x y z
N MET A 1 10.78 -7.25 4.31
CA MET A 1 10.42 -8.06 3.13
C MET A 1 9.79 -9.42 3.52
N ASN A 2 8.54 -9.41 3.95
CA ASN A 2 7.72 -10.62 4.11
C ASN A 2 6.30 -10.22 3.66
N ARG A 3 6.02 -10.27 2.34
CA ARG A 3 4.64 -10.09 1.87
C ARG A 3 3.88 -11.34 2.26
N SER A 4 2.70 -11.16 2.83
CA SER A 4 1.86 -12.30 3.21
C SER A 4 1.47 -13.04 1.93
N ASP A 5 1.39 -14.38 1.96
CA ASP A 5 0.99 -15.19 0.80
C ASP A 5 -0.36 -14.72 0.21
N HIS A 6 -1.23 -14.19 1.08
CA HIS A 6 -2.51 -13.58 0.72
C HIS A 6 -2.38 -12.29 -0.12
N GLU A 7 -1.41 -11.42 0.21
CA GLU A 7 -1.15 -10.20 -0.56
C GLU A 7 -0.59 -10.55 -1.94
N ARG A 8 0.32 -11.53 -1.99
CA ARG A 8 0.84 -12.02 -3.26
C ARG A 8 -0.25 -12.62 -4.15
N LEU A 9 -1.14 -13.42 -3.56
CA LEU A 9 -2.27 -13.99 -4.28
C LEU A 9 -3.20 -12.91 -4.84
N THR A 10 -3.43 -11.86 -4.05
CA THR A 10 -4.24 -10.71 -4.44
C THR A 10 -3.61 -9.95 -5.62
N ASP A 11 -2.31 -9.65 -5.52
CA ASP A 11 -1.55 -8.98 -6.59
C ASP A 11 -1.56 -9.81 -7.89
N GLU A 12 -1.38 -11.13 -7.80
CA GLU A 12 -1.42 -12.04 -8.96
C GLU A 12 -2.79 -12.06 -9.62
N LEU A 13 -3.88 -12.15 -8.85
CA LEU A 13 -5.25 -12.16 -9.38
C LEU A 13 -5.62 -10.85 -10.09
N ILE A 14 -5.26 -9.70 -9.51
CA ILE A 14 -5.47 -8.39 -10.13
C ILE A 14 -4.63 -8.27 -11.41
N GLY A 15 -3.38 -8.73 -11.37
CA GLY A 15 -2.48 -8.77 -12.52
C GLY A 15 -3.03 -9.59 -13.67
N GLU A 16 -3.55 -10.79 -13.39
CA GLU A 16 -4.14 -11.70 -14.40
C GLU A 16 -5.40 -11.11 -15.04
N ALA A 17 -6.28 -10.52 -14.23
CA ALA A 17 -7.47 -9.83 -14.72
C ALA A 17 -7.10 -8.65 -15.62
N THR A 18 -6.14 -7.82 -15.19
CA THR A 18 -5.68 -6.65 -15.93
C THR A 18 -4.97 -7.04 -17.22
N PHE A 19 -4.16 -8.09 -17.20
CA PHE A 19 -3.49 -8.63 -18.38
C PHE A 19 -4.49 -9.14 -19.41
N SER A 20 -5.56 -9.80 -18.96
CA SER A 20 -6.66 -10.21 -19.85
C SER A 20 -7.30 -9.02 -20.56
N LEU A 21 -7.51 -7.91 -19.85
CA LEU A 21 -8.07 -6.69 -20.44
C LEU A 21 -7.12 -6.02 -21.44
N LEU A 22 -5.82 -6.01 -21.13
CA LEU A 22 -4.79 -5.50 -22.04
C LEU A 22 -4.76 -6.29 -23.35
N LYS A 23 -4.95 -7.61 -23.27
CA LYS A 23 -4.98 -8.48 -24.44
C LYS A 23 -6.17 -8.20 -25.37
N ASP A 24 -7.28 -7.74 -24.82
CA ASP A 24 -8.49 -7.40 -25.59
C ASP A 24 -8.34 -6.11 -26.42
N ASN A 25 -7.24 -5.35 -26.23
CA ASN A 25 -6.95 -4.07 -26.89
C ASN A 25 -8.08 -3.01 -26.77
N GLY A 26 -8.89 -3.12 -25.72
CA GLY A 26 -10.02 -2.24 -25.44
C GLY A 26 -9.70 -1.13 -24.43
N PRO A 27 -10.64 -0.18 -24.22
CA PRO A 27 -10.53 0.82 -23.17
C PRO A 27 -10.50 0.17 -21.79
N ILE A 28 -9.46 0.43 -21.02
CA ILE A 28 -9.32 -0.09 -19.66
C ILE A 28 -10.09 0.81 -18.70
N SER A 29 -11.09 0.26 -18.04
CA SER A 29 -11.90 0.96 -17.04
C SER A 29 -12.07 0.10 -15.80
N MET A 30 -12.25 0.74 -14.64
CA MET A 30 -12.50 0.03 -13.38
C MET A 30 -13.74 -0.88 -13.45
N LYS A 31 -14.76 -0.47 -14.21
CA LYS A 31 -15.95 -1.31 -14.46
C LYS A 31 -15.60 -2.59 -15.19
N LEU A 32 -14.77 -2.48 -16.23
CA LEU A 32 -14.35 -3.62 -17.05
C LEU A 32 -13.45 -4.57 -16.24
N LEU A 33 -12.60 -4.04 -15.35
CA LEU A 33 -11.83 -4.83 -14.39
C LEU A 33 -12.73 -5.59 -13.43
N LEU A 34 -13.78 -4.94 -12.91
CA LEU A 34 -14.73 -5.58 -12.01
C LEU A 34 -15.54 -6.68 -12.70
N GLU A 35 -15.99 -6.46 -13.94
CA GLU A 35 -16.63 -7.49 -14.76
C GLU A 35 -15.69 -8.69 -14.98
N ARG A 36 -14.40 -8.41 -15.27
CA ARG A 36 -13.42 -9.47 -15.48
C ARG A 36 -13.15 -10.28 -14.22
N LEU A 37 -13.04 -9.63 -13.06
CA LEU A 37 -12.88 -10.29 -11.76
C LEU A 37 -14.10 -11.13 -11.39
N GLN A 38 -15.32 -10.67 -11.70
CA GLN A 38 -16.55 -11.44 -11.50
C GLN A 38 -16.61 -12.69 -12.40
N GLN A 39 -16.16 -12.58 -13.65
CA GLN A 39 -16.02 -13.73 -14.53
C GLN A 39 -15.03 -14.75 -13.96
N MET A 40 -13.86 -14.29 -13.50
CA MET A 40 -12.88 -15.16 -12.84
C MET A 40 -13.50 -15.85 -11.61
N LEU A 41 -14.20 -15.11 -10.75
CA LEU A 41 -14.87 -15.65 -9.56
C LEU A 41 -15.89 -16.75 -9.90
N SER A 42 -16.57 -16.65 -11.04
CA SER A 42 -17.59 -17.60 -11.48
C SER A 42 -17.02 -18.92 -12.01
N VAL A 43 -15.78 -18.89 -12.50
CA VAL A 43 -15.08 -20.06 -13.09
C VAL A 43 -14.11 -20.69 -12.09
N GLU A 44 -13.68 -19.93 -11.08
CA GLU A 44 -12.68 -20.34 -10.09
C GLU A 44 -13.17 -21.50 -9.20
N GLN A 45 -12.33 -22.53 -9.06
CA GLN A 45 -12.61 -23.71 -8.22
C GLN A 45 -11.90 -23.67 -6.87
N ASP A 46 -10.80 -22.92 -6.78
CA ASP A 46 -10.01 -22.81 -5.56
C ASP A 46 -10.71 -21.89 -4.54
N GLY A 47 -10.94 -22.41 -3.34
CA GLY A 47 -11.64 -21.68 -2.27
C GLY A 47 -10.89 -20.47 -1.74
N GLN A 48 -9.55 -20.51 -1.71
CA GLN A 48 -8.70 -19.39 -1.30
C GLN A 48 -8.72 -18.30 -2.36
N ARG A 49 -8.56 -18.66 -3.64
CA ARG A 49 -8.65 -17.71 -4.76
C ARG A 49 -10.03 -17.07 -4.84
N ARG A 50 -11.10 -17.85 -4.66
CA ARG A 50 -12.48 -17.36 -4.64
C ARG A 50 -12.72 -16.36 -3.50
N ASN A 51 -12.17 -16.63 -2.31
CA ASN A 51 -12.28 -15.71 -1.18
C ASN A 51 -11.54 -14.39 -1.47
N ALA A 52 -10.30 -14.47 -1.96
CA ALA A 52 -9.52 -13.31 -2.36
C ALA A 52 -10.22 -12.48 -3.45
N LEU A 53 -10.72 -13.12 -4.52
CA LEU A 53 -11.49 -12.45 -5.57
C LEU A 53 -12.73 -11.73 -5.02
N SER A 54 -13.47 -12.36 -4.10
CA SER A 54 -14.64 -11.76 -3.48
C SER A 54 -14.27 -10.51 -2.66
N GLN A 55 -13.17 -10.58 -1.92
CA GLN A 55 -12.66 -9.45 -1.13
C GLN A 55 -12.20 -8.30 -2.03
N ILE A 56 -11.46 -8.59 -3.10
CA ILE A 56 -10.99 -7.59 -4.07
C ILE A 56 -12.18 -6.89 -4.75
N ILE A 57 -13.19 -7.64 -5.18
CA ILE A 57 -14.40 -7.07 -5.81
C ILE A 57 -15.12 -6.14 -4.83
N LEU A 58 -15.25 -6.54 -3.56
CA LEU A 58 -15.85 -5.69 -2.52
C LEU A 58 -15.02 -4.43 -2.27
N GLU A 59 -13.70 -4.56 -2.19
CA GLU A 59 -12.78 -3.45 -1.97
C GLU A 59 -12.87 -2.44 -3.11
N ILE A 60 -12.72 -2.88 -4.37
CA ILE A 60 -12.80 -2.02 -5.55
C ILE A 60 -14.18 -1.38 -5.70
N SER A 61 -15.25 -2.15 -5.48
CA SER A 61 -16.62 -1.62 -5.53
C SER A 61 -16.88 -0.56 -4.46
N ASN A 62 -16.20 -0.65 -3.31
CA ASN A 62 -16.31 0.31 -2.22
C ASN A 62 -15.32 1.48 -2.36
N ASP A 63 -14.17 1.29 -3.02
CA ASP A 63 -13.15 2.32 -3.25
C ASP A 63 -13.64 3.42 -4.21
N GLY A 64 -14.62 3.12 -5.06
CA GLY A 64 -15.39 4.13 -5.82
C GLY A 64 -16.11 5.16 -4.92
N LYS A 65 -16.16 4.96 -3.60
CA LYS A 65 -16.67 5.89 -2.58
C LYS A 65 -15.60 6.42 -1.62
N GLY A 66 -14.31 6.18 -1.89
CA GLY A 66 -13.20 6.77 -1.17
C GLY A 66 -12.75 5.93 0.03
N SER A 67 -11.73 5.11 -0.17
CA SER A 67 -10.65 4.89 0.80
C SER A 67 -9.67 3.90 0.22
N ALA A 68 -8.73 4.40 -0.59
CA ALA A 68 -7.46 3.75 -0.81
C ALA A 68 -6.82 3.46 0.55
N ARG A 69 -7.10 2.28 1.11
CA ARG A 69 -6.42 1.76 2.29
C ARG A 69 -5.04 1.36 1.83
N ARG A 70 -4.14 2.35 1.79
CA ARG A 70 -2.71 2.15 1.90
C ARG A 70 -2.50 1.28 3.13
N ASN A 71 -2.33 -0.02 2.93
CA ASN A 71 -1.82 -0.90 3.96
C ASN A 71 -0.32 -0.60 4.13
N ASN A 72 -0.03 0.56 4.73
CA ASN A 72 1.29 0.95 5.20
C ASN A 72 1.46 0.37 6.61
N GLN A 73 1.58 -0.95 6.71
CA GLN A 73 2.17 -1.62 7.86
C GLN A 73 3.18 -2.58 7.27
N SER A 74 4.45 -2.21 7.08
CA SER A 74 5.41 -2.05 8.16
C SER A 74 6.77 -1.88 7.50
N GLU A 75 7.45 -0.74 7.70
CA GLU A 75 8.91 -0.52 7.50
C GLU A 75 9.17 1.00 7.51
N GLN A 76 9.00 1.68 8.67
CA GLN A 76 9.58 3.03 8.87
C GLN A 76 9.58 3.63 10.29
N GLN A 77 9.29 2.86 11.35
CA GLN A 77 9.44 3.36 12.73
C GLN A 77 10.50 2.56 13.48
N ALA A 78 11.74 2.69 13.02
CA ALA A 78 12.94 2.32 13.75
C ALA A 78 14.13 3.13 13.21
N TRP A 79 13.98 4.46 13.14
CA TRP A 79 15.12 5.37 13.12
C TRP A 79 15.07 6.11 14.45
N ASP A 80 15.79 5.52 15.40
CA ASP A 80 16.35 6.07 16.63
C ASP A 80 15.72 7.33 17.26
N THR A 81 15.23 7.13 18.49
CA THR A 81 15.81 7.72 19.69
C THR A 81 16.39 9.14 19.55
N ASP A 82 15.63 10.15 19.95
CA ASP A 82 15.92 11.00 21.11
C ASP A 82 15.10 12.30 21.06
N GLY A 83 14.60 12.71 22.23
CA GLY A 83 14.60 14.11 22.63
C GLY A 83 13.92 15.17 21.75
N ARG A 84 12.70 15.51 22.16
CA ARG A 84 12.16 16.89 22.23
C ARG A 84 11.92 17.64 20.92
N HIS A 85 10.63 17.72 20.58
CA HIS A 85 9.90 18.95 20.24
C HIS A 85 10.70 20.09 19.58
N CYS A 86 10.83 20.04 18.26
CA CYS A 86 11.19 21.20 17.43
C CYS A 86 10.28 21.23 16.20
N SER A 87 9.17 21.95 16.30
CA SER A 87 8.20 22.18 15.21
C SER A 87 8.73 23.22 14.20
N SER A 88 9.81 22.90 13.50
CA SER A 88 10.31 23.67 12.38
C SER A 88 10.93 22.74 11.33
N ASN A 89 10.53 22.91 10.06
CA ASN A 89 11.03 22.13 8.92
C ASN A 89 12.47 22.51 8.52
N VAL A 90 13.16 23.32 9.32
CA VAL A 90 14.51 23.80 9.05
C VAL A 90 15.49 23.10 9.99
N TYR A 91 16.33 22.23 9.41
CA TYR A 91 17.45 21.62 10.11
C TYR A 91 18.65 22.58 10.10
N PRO A 92 19.29 22.84 11.25
CA PRO A 92 20.49 23.66 11.30
C PRO A 92 21.68 22.95 10.62
N LEU A 93 22.31 23.63 9.65
CA LEU A 93 23.45 23.13 8.86
C LEU A 93 24.75 23.02 9.66
N PHE A 94 24.86 23.71 10.79
CA PHE A 94 25.94 23.55 11.75
C PHE A 94 25.31 23.20 13.09
N GLY A 95 25.73 22.09 13.68
CA GLY A 95 25.18 21.61 14.94
C GLY A 95 25.24 22.68 16.03
N ASN A 96 24.23 22.71 16.90
CA ASN A 96 24.19 23.59 18.06
C ASN A 96 25.48 23.39 18.87
N SER A 97 26.40 24.35 18.78
CA SER A 97 27.60 24.36 19.60
C SER A 97 27.17 24.61 21.04
N PRO A 98 27.40 23.69 22.00
CA PRO A 98 27.16 24.00 23.40
C PRO A 98 28.21 25.03 23.82
N GLN A 99 27.76 26.24 24.16
CA GLN A 99 28.58 27.24 24.82
C GLN A 99 29.07 26.66 26.15
N ALA A 100 30.28 26.11 26.15
CA ALA A 100 30.97 25.67 27.35
C ALA A 100 31.31 26.91 28.19
N ASN A 101 30.45 27.21 29.15
CA ASN A 101 30.72 28.14 30.24
C ASN A 101 31.87 27.55 31.08
N ARG A 102 33.12 27.96 30.80
CA ARG A 102 34.27 27.69 31.67
C ARG A 102 34.45 28.90 32.57
N ASN A 103 33.96 28.73 33.80
CA ASN A 103 34.34 29.52 34.97
C ASN A 103 35.86 29.75 34.96
N LYS A 104 36.28 31.01 35.01
CA LYS A 104 37.69 31.39 35.15
C LYS A 104 37.91 31.83 36.59
N HIS A 105 38.74 31.05 37.28
CA HIS A 105 39.32 31.33 38.58
C HIS A 105 40.49 32.30 38.45
#